data_AF-X1SDX7-F1
#
_entry.id   AF-X1SDX7-F1
#
_cell.length_a   1.000
_cell.length_b   1.000
_cell.length_c   1.000
_cell.angle_alpha   90.00
_cell.angle_beta   90.00
_cell.angle_gamma   90.00
#
_symmetry.space_group_name_H-M   'P 1'
#
loop_
_entity.id
_entity.type
_entity.pdbx_description
1 polymer ?
#
loop_
_entity_poly.entity_id
_entity_poly.type
_entity_poly.pdbx_seq_one_letter_code
_entity_poly.pdbx_strand_id
1 'polypeptide(L)'
;MADDNGSPPQQPPDSKRPGGPNMKVSRSIFSWLVLLGLAMLLVAVLSGQLTPSKELSISEFQQLVQNKKIEKLVIKEDGFLEGLRILDEGEPLNTPRQFRVIYPREAIDGDFVKRMEEELRGVADVEAQKPNQFMLVLLSMLPYILIFAIIWFLIFRQ
;
A
#
# COMPACT_ATOMS: atom_id res chain seq x y z
N MET A 1 -67.22 46.94 54.13
CA MET A 1 -65.81 46.52 54.27
C MET A 1 -65.71 45.12 53.73
N ALA A 2 -65.26 44.99 52.49
CA ALA A 2 -64.95 43.73 51.83
C ALA A 2 -63.79 44.06 50.89
N ASP A 3 -62.56 43.77 51.34
CA ASP A 3 -61.38 43.85 50.49
C ASP A 3 -61.14 42.45 49.94
N ASP A 4 -61.44 42.30 48.65
CA ASP A 4 -61.24 41.11 47.86
C ASP A 4 -59.82 41.06 47.28
N ASN A 5 -59.37 39.82 47.21
CA ASN A 5 -58.08 39.26 46.88
C ASN A 5 -57.61 39.63 45.47
N GLY A 6 -56.31 39.92 45.30
CA GLY A 6 -55.74 40.20 43.99
C GLY A 6 -54.22 40.09 43.96
N SER A 7 -53.66 38.94 44.35
CA SER A 7 -52.24 38.67 44.15
C SER A 7 -51.95 38.49 42.65
N PRO A 8 -50.98 39.21 42.05
CA PRO A 8 -50.68 39.05 40.63
C PRO A 8 -50.03 37.69 40.33
N PRO A 9 -50.32 37.06 39.17
CA PRO A 9 -49.77 35.76 38.82
C PRO A 9 -48.27 35.87 38.56
N GLN A 10 -47.50 35.11 39.34
CA GLN A 10 -46.07 34.90 39.10
C GLN A 10 -45.90 34.07 37.82
N GLN A 11 -45.40 34.69 36.76
CA GLN A 11 -44.88 33.95 35.62
C GLN A 11 -43.64 33.16 36.07
N PRO A 12 -43.56 31.84 35.81
CA PRO A 12 -42.36 31.09 36.11
C PRO A 12 -41.19 31.64 35.28
N PRO A 13 -39.98 31.75 35.86
CA PRO A 13 -38.82 32.26 35.16
C PRO A 13 -38.47 31.32 34.00
N ASP A 14 -38.36 31.93 32.82
CA ASP A 14 -37.93 31.35 31.57
C ASP A 14 -36.61 30.59 31.78
N SER A 15 -36.69 29.26 31.87
CA SER A 15 -35.53 28.42 32.08
C SER A 15 -34.71 28.42 30.79
N LYS A 16 -33.74 29.35 30.70
CA LYS A 16 -32.60 29.22 29.79
C LYS A 16 -31.87 27.94 30.14
N ARG A 17 -32.27 26.85 29.49
CA ARG A 17 -31.50 25.60 29.49
C ARG A 17 -30.09 25.96 29.03
N PRO A 18 -29.04 25.60 29.79
CA PRO A 18 -27.67 25.74 29.31
C PRO A 18 -27.60 24.97 28.01
N GLY A 19 -27.24 25.65 26.92
CA GLY A 19 -26.93 24.98 25.67
C GLY A 19 -25.89 23.93 25.98
N GLY A 20 -26.32 22.66 26.02
CA GLY A 20 -25.42 21.53 26.22
C GLY A 20 -24.25 21.69 25.25
N PRO A 21 -23.03 21.27 25.63
CA PRO A 21 -21.86 21.47 24.81
C PRO A 21 -22.20 20.98 23.41
N ASN A 22 -22.36 21.94 22.50
CA ASN A 22 -22.69 21.64 21.14
C ASN A 22 -21.39 21.05 20.63
N MET A 23 -21.24 19.74 20.77
CA MET A 23 -20.17 18.94 20.20
C MET A 23 -20.40 19.03 18.70
N LYS A 24 -20.14 20.20 18.14
CA LYS A 24 -19.72 20.37 16.77
C LYS A 24 -18.48 19.50 16.73
N VAL A 25 -18.66 18.21 16.42
CA VAL A 25 -17.60 17.27 16.14
C VAL A 25 -16.81 17.97 15.07
N SER A 26 -15.75 18.61 15.53
CA SER A 26 -15.28 19.82 14.88
C SER A 26 -14.65 19.35 13.60
N ARG A 27 -14.88 20.10 12.54
CA ARG A 27 -14.42 19.81 11.18
C ARG A 27 -12.91 19.44 11.15
N SER A 28 -12.14 19.81 12.19
CA SER A 28 -10.79 19.36 12.53
C SER A 28 -10.57 17.84 12.67
N ILE A 29 -11.44 17.08 13.34
CA ILE A 29 -11.18 15.64 13.59
C ILE A 29 -11.17 14.87 12.27
N PHE A 30 -12.09 15.20 11.36
CA PHE A 30 -12.13 14.58 10.05
C PHE A 30 -10.90 14.94 9.20
N SER A 31 -10.44 16.20 9.25
CA SER A 31 -9.21 16.60 8.54
C SER A 31 -7.99 15.84 9.06
N TRP A 32 -7.91 15.60 10.37
CA TRP A 32 -6.85 14.80 10.97
C TRP A 32 -6.92 13.32 10.55
N LEU A 33 -8.11 12.76 10.43
CA LEU A 33 -8.30 11.39 9.92
C LEU A 33 -7.87 11.25 8.46
N VAL A 34 -8.19 12.23 7.60
CA VAL A 34 -7.74 12.23 6.20
C VAL A 34 -6.22 12.33 6.11
N LEU A 35 -5.60 13.22 6.88
CA LEU A 35 -4.16 13.39 6.93
C LEU A 35 -3.46 12.12 7.43
N LEU A 36 -4.00 11.48 8.48
CA LEU A 36 -3.49 10.22 9.01
C LEU A 36 -3.62 9.09 7.98
N GLY A 37 -4.76 8.99 7.29
CA GLY A 37 -4.99 8.01 6.23
C GLY A 37 -4.01 8.18 5.07
N LEU A 38 -3.72 9.43 4.68
CA LEU A 38 -2.70 9.73 3.70
C LEU A 38 -1.30 9.30 4.18
N ALA A 39 -0.95 9.62 5.42
CA ALA A 39 0.34 9.21 5.98
C ALA A 39 0.50 7.68 5.98
N MET A 40 -0.55 6.93 6.35
CA MET A 40 -0.56 5.47 6.29
C MET A 40 -0.40 4.93 4.86
N LEU A 41 -1.09 5.55 3.89
CA LEU A 41 -0.96 5.16 2.48
C LEU A 41 0.46 5.39 1.96
N LEU A 42 1.08 6.53 2.30
CA LEU A 42 2.47 6.80 1.94
C LEU A 42 3.43 5.79 2.56
N VAL A 43 3.24 5.44 3.83
CA VAL A 43 4.04 4.41 4.51
C VAL A 43 3.87 3.05 3.84
N ALA A 44 2.65 2.67 3.44
CA ALA A 44 2.39 1.41 2.75
C ALA A 44 3.05 1.33 1.36
N VAL A 45 3.06 2.45 0.62
CA VAL A 45 3.75 2.53 -0.67
C VAL A 45 5.27 2.46 -0.49
N LEU A 46 5.81 3.18 0.50
CA LEU A 46 7.24 3.21 0.76
C LEU A 46 7.76 1.87 1.30
N SER A 47 7.00 1.20 2.17
CA SER A 47 7.36 -0.12 2.69
C SER A 47 7.37 -1.20 1.61
N GLY A 48 6.49 -1.12 0.62
CA GLY A 48 6.48 -2.02 -0.54
C GLY A 48 7.72 -1.90 -1.43
N GLN A 49 8.40 -0.74 -1.42
CA GLN A 49 9.66 -0.56 -2.17
C GLN A 49 10.90 -1.03 -1.41
N LEU A 50 10.79 -1.24 -0.09
CA LEU A 50 11.90 -1.53 0.80
C LEU A 50 12.16 -3.02 1.01
N THR A 51 11.52 -3.92 0.23
CA THR A 51 11.83 -5.34 0.36
C THR A 51 13.30 -5.55 -0.01
N PRO A 52 14.18 -5.96 0.93
CA PRO A 52 15.60 -6.07 0.66
C PRO A 52 15.79 -7.20 -0.35
N SER A 53 16.03 -6.84 -1.60
CA SER A 53 16.37 -7.78 -2.66
C SER A 53 17.89 -7.81 -2.80
N LYS A 54 18.46 -9.01 -2.75
CA LYS A 54 19.89 -9.19 -3.02
C LYS A 54 20.11 -9.19 -4.53
N GLU A 55 20.97 -8.30 -5.01
CA GLU A 55 21.43 -8.37 -6.39
C GLU A 55 22.37 -9.59 -6.53
N LEU A 56 22.05 -10.46 -7.49
CA LEU A 56 22.81 -11.65 -7.81
C LEU A 56 23.39 -11.52 -9.22
N SER A 57 24.62 -11.99 -9.37
CA SER A 57 25.23 -12.16 -10.69
C SER A 57 24.55 -13.28 -11.47
N ILE A 58 24.73 -13.27 -12.79
CA ILE A 58 24.20 -14.32 -13.68
C ILE A 58 24.73 -15.71 -13.27
N SER A 59 26.01 -15.80 -12.88
CA SER A 59 26.63 -17.06 -12.45
C SER A 59 26.01 -17.58 -11.15
N GLU A 60 25.76 -16.71 -10.16
CA GLU A 60 25.09 -17.09 -8.91
C GLU A 60 23.65 -17.53 -9.17
N PHE A 61 22.95 -16.85 -10.08
CA PHE A 61 21.61 -17.25 -10.51
C PHE A 61 21.60 -18.65 -11.13
N GLN A 62 22.52 -18.93 -12.06
CA GLN A 62 22.65 -20.25 -12.67
C GLN A 62 22.92 -21.33 -11.63
N GLN A 63 23.75 -21.05 -10.63
CA GLN A 63 23.96 -21.99 -9.52
C GLN A 63 22.68 -22.23 -8.72
N LEU A 64 21.86 -21.21 -8.47
CA LEU A 64 20.57 -21.38 -7.78
C LEU A 64 19.58 -22.23 -8.59
N VAL A 65 19.54 -22.03 -9.92
CA VAL A 65 18.72 -22.83 -10.84
C VAL A 65 19.18 -24.29 -10.82
N GLN A 66 20.48 -24.54 -11.00
CA GLN A 66 21.07 -25.89 -10.97
C GLN A 66 20.84 -26.60 -9.65
N ASN A 67 20.98 -25.87 -8.53
CA ASN A 67 20.77 -26.41 -7.20
C ASN A 67 19.28 -26.52 -6.81
N LYS A 68 18.35 -26.12 -7.70
CA LYS A 68 16.90 -26.15 -7.45
C LYS A 68 16.49 -25.38 -6.19
N LYS A 69 17.19 -24.28 -5.89
CA LYS A 69 16.96 -23.43 -4.70
C LYS A 69 16.11 -22.20 -5.01
N ILE A 70 15.29 -22.27 -6.04
CA ILE A 70 14.37 -21.19 -6.42
C ILE A 70 12.96 -21.66 -6.08
N GLU A 71 12.22 -20.82 -5.38
CA GLU A 71 10.81 -21.06 -5.03
C GLU A 71 9.88 -20.37 -6.04
N LYS A 72 10.22 -19.15 -6.44
CA LYS A 72 9.47 -18.38 -7.43
C LYS A 72 10.42 -17.59 -8.31
N LEU A 73 10.19 -17.61 -9.62
CA LEU A 73 10.91 -16.81 -10.60
C LEU A 73 9.90 -15.93 -11.36
N VAL A 74 10.15 -14.64 -11.36
CA VAL A 74 9.39 -13.62 -12.09
C VAL A 74 10.30 -13.00 -13.14
N ILE A 75 9.95 -13.25 -14.40
CA ILE A 75 10.69 -12.72 -15.55
C ILE A 75 10.01 -11.42 -15.97
N LYS A 76 10.72 -10.29 -15.85
CA LYS A 76 10.22 -8.97 -16.27
C LYS A 76 10.75 -8.60 -17.64
N GLU A 77 9.92 -7.92 -18.43
CA GLU A 77 10.25 -7.46 -19.80
C GLU A 77 11.35 -6.37 -19.83
N ASP A 78 11.71 -5.80 -18.67
CA ASP A 78 12.70 -4.74 -18.53
C ASP A 78 14.15 -5.25 -18.35
N GLY A 79 14.38 -6.56 -18.47
CA GLY A 79 15.72 -7.18 -18.35
C GLY A 79 16.08 -7.60 -16.93
N PHE A 80 15.11 -7.56 -16.01
CA PHE A 80 15.31 -7.99 -14.64
C PHE A 80 14.60 -9.33 -14.41
N LEU A 81 15.32 -10.24 -13.75
CA LEU A 81 14.75 -11.45 -13.18
C LEU A 81 14.63 -11.22 -11.68
N GLU A 82 13.44 -11.35 -11.13
CA GLU A 82 13.22 -11.27 -9.69
C GLU A 82 12.69 -12.60 -9.20
N GLY A 83 13.03 -12.98 -7.97
CA GLY A 83 12.56 -14.25 -7.45
C GLY A 83 12.74 -14.41 -5.97
N LEU A 84 12.20 -15.50 -5.48
CA LEU A 84 12.37 -15.98 -4.11
C LEU A 84 13.26 -17.21 -4.13
N ARG A 85 14.31 -17.21 -3.32
CA ARG A 85 15.17 -18.37 -3.11
C ARG A 85 14.82 -19.07 -1.81
N ILE A 86 15.04 -20.38 -1.83
CA ILE A 86 14.96 -21.22 -0.65
C ILE A 86 16.24 -20.99 0.17
N LEU A 87 16.08 -20.67 1.46
CA LEU A 87 17.21 -20.55 2.39
C LEU A 87 17.62 -21.95 2.85
N ASP A 88 18.93 -22.19 2.90
CA ASP A 88 19.45 -23.42 3.49
C ASP A 88 19.33 -23.41 5.02
N GLU A 89 19.20 -24.60 5.62
CA GLU A 89 19.32 -24.78 7.07
C GLU A 89 20.74 -24.40 7.52
N GLY A 90 20.90 -23.16 7.98
CA GLY A 90 22.19 -22.60 8.42
C GLY A 90 22.45 -21.17 7.97
N GLU A 91 21.67 -20.65 7.01
CA GLU A 91 21.73 -19.23 6.69
C GLU A 91 21.09 -18.37 7.81
N PRO A 92 21.65 -17.18 8.10
CA PRO A 92 21.09 -16.30 9.13
C PRO A 92 19.66 -15.89 8.78
N LEU A 93 18.79 -15.80 9.80
CA LEU A 93 17.36 -15.46 9.63
C LEU A 93 17.11 -14.13 8.90
N ASN A 94 18.09 -13.22 8.92
CA ASN A 94 18.03 -11.92 8.25
C ASN A 94 18.48 -11.95 6.79
N THR A 95 18.78 -13.12 6.23
CA THR A 95 19.26 -13.18 4.85
C THR A 95 18.10 -12.91 3.88
N PRO A 96 18.25 -11.95 2.95
CA PRO A 96 17.21 -11.67 1.97
C PRO A 96 16.91 -12.93 1.13
N ARG A 97 15.63 -13.33 1.17
CA ARG A 97 15.08 -14.41 0.32
C ARG A 97 14.81 -13.92 -1.08
N GLN A 98 14.53 -12.64 -1.23
CA GLN A 98 14.29 -12.04 -2.53
C GLN A 98 15.61 -11.74 -3.20
N PHE A 99 15.68 -12.07 -4.49
CA PHE A 99 16.83 -11.76 -5.32
C PHE A 99 16.41 -11.01 -6.58
N ARG A 100 17.36 -10.28 -7.15
CA ARG A 100 17.25 -9.61 -8.44
C ARG A 100 18.49 -9.91 -9.25
N VAL A 101 18.32 -10.29 -10.52
CA VAL A 101 19.42 -10.54 -11.46
C VAL A 101 19.21 -9.64 -12.66
N ILE A 102 20.26 -8.92 -13.05
CA ILE A 102 20.27 -8.17 -14.30
C ILE A 102 20.68 -9.13 -15.41
N TYR A 103 19.80 -9.33 -16.38
CA TYR A 103 20.04 -10.21 -17.51
C TYR A 103 19.95 -9.41 -18.82
N PRO A 104 20.80 -9.68 -19.82
CA PRO A 104 20.70 -9.00 -21.11
C PRO A 104 19.31 -9.21 -21.73
N ARG A 105 18.59 -8.12 -22.03
CA ARG A 105 17.21 -8.18 -22.56
C ARG A 105 17.09 -9.04 -23.81
N GLU A 106 18.08 -8.97 -24.69
CA GLU A 106 18.14 -9.74 -25.94
C GLU A 106 18.22 -11.25 -25.71
N ALA A 107 18.70 -11.67 -24.54
CA ALA A 107 18.83 -13.07 -24.16
C ALA A 107 17.61 -13.59 -23.38
N ILE A 108 16.67 -12.73 -22.97
CA ILE A 108 15.39 -13.11 -22.39
C ILE A 108 14.37 -13.24 -23.53
N ASP A 109 14.41 -14.37 -24.23
CA ASP A 109 13.48 -14.72 -25.30
C ASP A 109 12.48 -15.80 -24.86
N GLY A 110 11.56 -16.18 -25.76
CA GLY A 110 10.60 -17.25 -25.48
C GLY A 110 11.27 -18.60 -25.19
N ASP A 111 12.46 -18.84 -25.75
CA ASP A 111 13.22 -20.07 -25.53
C ASP A 111 13.93 -20.07 -24.18
N PHE A 112 14.36 -18.91 -23.67
CA PHE A 112 14.83 -18.74 -22.31
C PHE A 112 13.71 -19.04 -21.30
N VAL A 113 12.51 -18.50 -21.50
CA VAL A 113 11.37 -18.75 -20.60
C VAL A 113 11.04 -20.25 -20.56
N LYS A 114 10.98 -20.92 -21.71
CA LYS A 114 10.75 -22.37 -21.79
C LYS A 114 11.85 -23.17 -21.10
N ARG A 115 13.13 -22.81 -21.32
CA ARG A 115 14.25 -23.48 -20.62
C ARG A 115 14.14 -23.35 -19.11
N MET A 116 13.80 -22.17 -18.61
CA MET A 116 13.60 -21.96 -17.17
C MET A 116 12.39 -22.74 -16.64
N GLU A 117 11.29 -22.79 -17.39
CA GLU A 117 10.10 -23.58 -17.04
C GLU A 117 10.41 -25.08 -17.00
N GLU A 118 11.23 -25.58 -17.93
CA GLU A 118 11.67 -26.98 -17.98
C GLU A 118 12.64 -27.33 -16.84
N GLU A 119 13.66 -26.49 -16.59
CA GLU A 119 14.66 -26.72 -15.54
C GLU A 119 14.06 -26.62 -14.13
N LEU A 120 13.09 -25.73 -13.94
CA LEU A 120 12.42 -25.48 -12.66
C LEU A 120 11.08 -26.22 -12.52
N ARG A 121 10.72 -27.08 -13.48
CA ARG A 121 9.45 -27.80 -13.48
C ARG A 121 9.28 -28.63 -12.21
N GLY A 122 8.22 -28.32 -11.45
CA GLY A 122 7.89 -29.00 -10.20
C GLY A 122 8.75 -28.59 -9.00
N VAL A 123 9.60 -27.58 -9.15
CA VAL A 123 10.46 -27.01 -8.08
C VAL A 123 10.05 -25.57 -7.79
N ALA A 124 9.86 -24.76 -8.83
CA ALA A 124 9.55 -23.35 -8.72
C ALA A 124 8.39 -22.96 -9.63
N ASP A 125 7.68 -21.91 -9.25
CA ASP A 125 6.69 -21.26 -10.12
C ASP A 125 7.37 -20.20 -10.99
N VAL A 126 7.21 -20.30 -12.31
CA VAL A 126 7.83 -19.39 -13.29
C VAL A 126 6.73 -18.51 -13.89
N GLU A 127 6.71 -17.24 -13.49
CA GLU A 127 5.76 -16.26 -13.98
C GLU A 127 6.44 -15.26 -14.93
N ALA A 128 5.99 -15.23 -16.19
CA ALA A 128 6.31 -14.13 -17.08
C ALA A 128 5.36 -12.96 -16.79
N GLN A 129 5.84 -11.95 -16.08
CA GLN A 129 5.00 -10.85 -15.62
C GLN A 129 5.18 -9.65 -16.53
N LYS A 130 4.20 -9.42 -17.40
CA LYS A 130 4.10 -8.14 -18.10
C LYS A 130 3.68 -7.08 -17.09
N PRO A 131 4.36 -5.92 -17.04
CA PRO A 131 3.92 -4.84 -16.18
C PRO A 131 2.47 -4.52 -16.57
N ASN A 132 1.55 -4.65 -15.62
CA ASN A 132 0.15 -4.31 -15.85
C ASN A 132 0.07 -2.81 -16.09
N GLN A 133 0.05 -2.40 -17.36
CA GLN A 133 0.09 -1.00 -17.77
C GLN A 133 -1.05 -0.21 -17.12
N PHE A 134 -2.21 -0.83 -16.91
CA PHE A 134 -3.31 -0.21 -16.19
C PHE A 134 -2.96 0.06 -14.72
N MET A 135 -2.35 -0.90 -14.03
CA MET A 135 -1.87 -0.72 -12.65
C MET A 135 -0.83 0.40 -12.58
N LEU A 136 0.10 0.44 -13.53
CA LEU A 136 1.15 1.45 -13.59
C LEU A 136 0.57 2.86 -13.81
N VAL A 137 -0.38 3.00 -14.74
CA VAL A 137 -1.11 4.26 -14.96
C VAL A 137 -1.91 4.65 -13.72
N LEU A 138 -2.63 3.71 -13.09
CA LEU A 138 -3.42 3.98 -11.90
C LEU A 138 -2.54 4.45 -10.73
N LEU A 139 -1.39 3.81 -10.53
CA LEU A 139 -0.42 4.19 -9.49
C LEU A 139 0.23 5.55 -9.79
N SER A 140 0.48 5.87 -11.07
CA SER A 140 0.94 7.19 -11.50
C SER A 140 -0.13 8.28 -11.36
N MET A 141 -1.41 7.94 -11.50
CA MET A 141 -2.53 8.87 -11.29
C MET A 141 -2.88 9.07 -9.81
N LEU A 142 -2.50 8.13 -8.94
CA LEU A 142 -2.74 8.18 -7.49
C LEU A 142 -2.39 9.54 -6.84
N PRO A 143 -1.20 10.16 -7.05
CA PRO A 143 -0.89 11.46 -6.47
C PRO A 143 -1.85 12.56 -6.93
N TYR A 144 -2.27 12.55 -8.20
CA TYR A 144 -3.22 13.53 -8.73
C TYR A 144 -4.61 13.31 -8.16
N ILE A 145 -5.07 12.05 -8.08
CA ILE A 145 -6.35 11.68 -7.46
C ILE A 145 -6.37 12.14 -6.00
N LEU A 146 -5.26 11.96 -5.30
CA LEU A 146 -5.14 12.34 -3.90
C LEU A 146 -5.17 13.87 -3.71
N ILE A 147 -4.44 14.62 -4.53
CA ILE A 147 -4.50 16.09 -4.55
C ILE A 147 -5.93 16.54 -4.88
N PHE A 148 -6.56 15.95 -5.90
CA PHE A 148 -7.92 16.29 -6.29
C PHE A 148 -8.92 15.97 -5.17
N ALA A 149 -8.77 14.83 -4.49
CA ALA A 149 -9.60 14.45 -3.35
C ALA A 149 -9.42 15.44 -2.19
N ILE A 150 -8.19 15.86 -1.88
CA ILE A 150 -7.91 16.88 -0.85
C ILE A 150 -8.55 18.22 -1.24
N ILE A 151 -8.33 18.70 -2.46
CA ILE A 151 -8.89 19.98 -2.94
C ILE A 151 -10.41 19.94 -2.97
N TRP A 152 -11.00 18.88 -3.55
CA TRP A 152 -12.44 18.68 -3.59
C TRP A 152 -13.02 18.65 -2.17
N PHE A 153 -12.37 17.91 -1.26
CA PHE A 153 -12.76 17.84 0.13
C PHE A 153 -12.63 19.18 0.88
N LEU A 154 -11.66 20.02 0.53
CA LEU A 154 -11.51 21.36 1.13
C LEU A 154 -12.52 22.37 0.58
N ILE A 155 -12.87 22.29 -0.70
CA ILE A 155 -13.75 23.25 -1.39
C ILE A 155 -15.23 22.91 -1.24
N PHE A 156 -15.63 21.66 -1.48
CA PHE A 156 -17.04 21.24 -1.47
C PHE A 156 -17.57 20.88 -0.08
N ARG A 157 -16.73 20.93 0.95
CA ARG A 157 -17.13 20.71 2.35
C ARG A 157 -17.63 21.98 3.06
N GLN A 158 -17.83 23.08 2.33
CA GLN A 158 -18.51 24.26 2.90
C GLN A 158 -19.98 23.96 3.18
#